data_AF-A0A9D3LSS3-F1
#
_entry.id   AF-A0A9D3LSS3-F1
#
_cell.length_a   1.000
_cell.length_b   1.000
_cell.length_c   1.000
_cell.angle_alpha   90.00
_cell.angle_beta   90.00
_cell.angle_gamma   90.00
#
_symmetry.space_group_name_H-M   'P 1'
#
loop_
_entity.id
_entity.type
_entity.pdbx_description
1 polymer ?
#
loop_
_entity_poly.entity_id
_entity_poly.type
_entity_poly.pdbx_seq_one_letter_code
_entity_poly.pdbx_strand_id
1 'polypeptide(L)'
;MYRIDHYLGKQVVSQILPFRKENRMFLEPIWNKHHIERIEIVLKETLDAKGRTQFYDQYGVIRDVLQNHLTEVLVLLTMGVPADGASSQEGLRNKLAVFDALQQLGKSSAVIGQYEAYGGEVQEELNKTKDHVSITPTFAGVMVHMGNAQFDGVPIFLISGKMLDERVGYARVLFKNEVFCVQSPDAVHCRPRQIVFYFGHGDLKYPAILVSKNLFRPAAVAEGWKEVTEHEDVGLFGLALSDYHVHAPAAQRDAYELLIAQILQGRKDCFISTETLLASWGFWSPLLASLAHEFPRLYPGGAASGSMLDLQAHGRELAFVSEAVVIPQDGGVRVGVGGGGGPPSFQVMQGKFRARTWCRPGRRSSSTGWRRTCRRRRRRCGRAGSSTWRCRAAPARWRSSSGWRCTTTPSLAPHPRVDGGRALRAPDGARLQLPLAARPPAAAGAAALLQRPPHARAAQPAAVRGGGRRPAGLRAGHRPAGQRLQLPLRAAGRGLQRHTASLFRDTPLAAHGDRLVALTESPVKPHQRMSLTLSAINRAQRVGVLVTGKGKHELITQLSRVKDEPRKYPITGVRPVTGKLVWYIDYDALLG
;
A
#
# COMPACT_ATOMS: atom_id res chain seq x y z
N MET A 1 8.39 5.45 18.14
CA MET A 1 7.39 5.77 17.10
C MET A 1 7.43 4.68 16.04
N TYR A 2 6.27 4.16 15.65
CA TYR A 2 6.10 3.13 14.61
C TYR A 2 5.19 3.72 13.53
N ARG A 3 5.77 4.22 12.44
CA ARG A 3 5.00 4.74 11.30
C ARG A 3 4.67 3.58 10.37
N ILE A 4 3.37 3.36 10.16
CA ILE A 4 2.88 2.20 9.41
C ILE A 4 2.82 2.57 7.93
N ASP A 5 3.51 1.76 7.14
CA ASP A 5 3.10 1.43 5.79
C ASP A 5 2.61 -0.02 5.80
N HIS A 6 1.34 -0.26 5.49
CA HIS A 6 0.77 -1.60 5.57
C HIS A 6 1.32 -2.55 4.49
N TYR A 7 1.91 -2.04 3.40
CA TYR A 7 2.55 -2.89 2.39
C TYR A 7 3.78 -3.61 2.95
N LEU A 8 4.52 -2.99 3.86
CA LEU A 8 5.62 -3.65 4.59
C LEU A 8 5.15 -4.83 5.45
N GLY A 9 3.84 -4.88 5.76
CA GLY A 9 3.18 -6.00 6.44
C GLY A 9 2.65 -7.09 5.52
N LYS A 10 2.58 -6.88 4.20
CA LYS A 10 2.15 -7.93 3.26
C LYS A 10 3.19 -9.05 3.24
N GLN A 11 2.74 -10.29 3.34
CA GLN A 11 3.64 -11.45 3.46
C GLN A 11 4.71 -11.49 2.37
N VAL A 12 4.35 -11.32 1.11
CA VAL A 12 5.31 -11.31 -0.01
C VAL A 12 6.29 -10.16 0.05
N VAL A 13 5.83 -8.94 0.38
CA VAL A 13 6.71 -7.77 0.49
C VAL A 13 7.71 -7.96 1.64
N SER A 14 7.26 -8.49 2.77
CA SER A 14 8.12 -8.79 3.93
C SER A 14 9.18 -9.86 3.63
N GLN A 15 8.98 -10.68 2.59
CA GLN A 15 9.94 -11.70 2.15
C GLN A 15 10.96 -11.21 1.13
N ILE A 16 10.87 -10.00 0.58
CA ILE A 16 11.81 -9.53 -0.45
C ILE A 16 13.27 -9.63 0.03
N LEU A 17 13.58 -9.09 1.22
CA LEU A 17 14.94 -9.12 1.77
C LEU A 17 15.37 -10.53 2.23
N PRO A 18 14.56 -11.29 3.01
CA PRO A 18 14.86 -12.69 3.32
C PRO A 18 15.16 -13.53 2.08
N PHE A 19 14.29 -13.46 1.06
CA PHE A 19 14.47 -14.17 -0.19
C PHE A 19 15.78 -13.79 -0.89
N ARG A 20 16.10 -12.49 -0.97
CA ARG A 20 17.36 -12.01 -1.57
C ARG A 20 18.59 -12.53 -0.81
N LYS A 21 18.47 -12.62 0.51
CA LYS A 21 19.54 -13.09 1.39
C LYS A 21 19.75 -14.60 1.30
N GLU A 22 18.68 -15.38 1.35
CA GLU A 22 18.72 -16.85 1.30
C GLU A 22 19.21 -17.34 -0.06
N ASN A 23 18.94 -16.58 -1.13
CA ASN A 23 19.36 -16.90 -2.49
C ASN A 23 20.56 -16.08 -2.96
N ARG A 24 21.35 -15.51 -2.03
CA ARG A 24 22.46 -14.59 -2.32
C ARG A 24 23.46 -15.16 -3.33
N MET A 25 23.79 -16.45 -3.23
CA MET A 25 24.75 -17.11 -4.14
C MET A 25 24.30 -17.07 -5.61
N PHE A 26 23.00 -17.13 -5.87
CA PHE A 26 22.45 -17.04 -7.22
C PHE A 26 22.17 -15.60 -7.63
N LEU A 27 21.74 -14.76 -6.70
CA LEU A 27 21.28 -13.41 -6.99
C LEU A 27 22.40 -12.38 -7.12
N GLU A 28 23.44 -12.41 -6.29
CA GLU A 28 24.52 -11.40 -6.36
C GLU A 28 25.15 -11.23 -7.74
N PRO A 29 25.45 -12.31 -8.50
CA PRO A 29 26.00 -12.19 -9.84
C PRO A 29 25.06 -11.51 -10.85
N ILE A 30 23.75 -11.65 -10.69
CA ILE A 30 22.73 -11.23 -11.67
C ILE A 30 21.90 -10.02 -11.21
N TRP A 31 21.99 -9.58 -9.96
CA TRP A 31 21.16 -8.49 -9.43
C TRP A 31 21.76 -7.11 -9.73
N ASN A 32 22.01 -6.83 -11.01
CA ASN A 32 22.68 -5.62 -11.48
C ASN A 32 22.29 -5.28 -12.92
N LYS A 33 22.69 -4.08 -13.38
CA LYS A 33 22.38 -3.52 -14.71
C LYS A 33 22.85 -4.34 -15.89
N HIS A 34 23.82 -5.24 -15.72
CA HIS A 34 24.27 -6.09 -16.81
C HIS A 34 23.22 -7.15 -17.14
N HIS A 35 22.49 -7.63 -16.13
CA HIS A 35 21.56 -8.75 -16.26
C HIS A 35 20.10 -8.35 -16.12
N ILE A 36 19.78 -7.31 -15.36
CA ILE A 36 18.41 -6.80 -15.23
C ILE A 36 18.10 -5.93 -16.45
N GLU A 37 16.98 -6.23 -17.11
CA GLU A 37 16.45 -5.42 -18.19
C GLU A 37 15.66 -4.24 -17.63
N ARG A 38 14.71 -4.52 -16.71
CA ARG A 38 13.87 -3.52 -16.06
C ARG A 38 13.22 -4.05 -14.80
N ILE A 39 12.72 -3.14 -13.97
CA ILE A 39 11.93 -3.45 -12.78
C ILE A 39 10.55 -2.82 -12.93
N GLU A 40 9.49 -3.57 -12.65
CA GLU A 40 8.10 -3.13 -12.71
C GLU A 40 7.47 -3.29 -11.33
N ILE A 41 6.92 -2.23 -10.75
CA ILE A 41 6.20 -2.28 -9.47
C ILE A 41 4.83 -1.68 -9.71
N VAL A 42 3.81 -2.54 -9.68
CA VAL A 42 2.47 -2.23 -10.18
C VAL A 42 1.44 -2.52 -9.11
N LEU A 43 0.50 -1.58 -8.92
CA LEU A 43 -0.70 -1.77 -8.13
C LEU A 43 -1.93 -1.24 -8.85
N LYS A 44 -2.77 -2.14 -9.36
CA LYS A 44 -4.02 -1.84 -10.05
C LYS A 44 -5.21 -2.08 -9.13
N GLU A 45 -6.18 -1.17 -9.17
CA GLU A 45 -7.45 -1.30 -8.45
C GLU A 45 -8.63 -1.17 -9.42
N THR A 46 -9.62 -2.06 -9.27
CA THR A 46 -10.88 -1.97 -10.02
C THR A 46 -11.89 -1.01 -9.41
N LEU A 47 -11.66 -0.58 -8.16
CA LEU A 47 -12.58 0.29 -7.43
C LEU A 47 -12.34 1.76 -7.81
N ASP A 48 -13.41 2.54 -7.78
CA ASP A 48 -13.39 3.99 -7.89
C ASP A 48 -12.93 4.66 -6.59
N ALA A 49 -12.88 5.99 -6.59
CA ALA A 49 -12.62 6.83 -5.42
C ALA A 49 -13.91 7.30 -4.72
N LYS A 50 -15.08 6.81 -5.15
CA LYS A 50 -16.37 7.25 -4.64
C LYS A 50 -16.49 6.97 -3.14
N GLY A 51 -17.13 7.90 -2.42
CA GLY A 51 -17.25 7.92 -0.97
C GLY A 51 -15.97 8.37 -0.24
N ARG A 52 -14.89 8.66 -0.97
CA ARG A 52 -13.60 9.13 -0.42
C ARG A 52 -13.06 10.37 -1.15
N THR A 53 -13.84 11.00 -2.03
CA THR A 53 -13.36 12.14 -2.85
C THR A 53 -12.85 13.30 -2.00
N GLN A 54 -13.47 13.59 -0.85
CA GLN A 54 -13.03 14.66 0.05
C GLN A 54 -11.57 14.49 0.49
N PHE A 55 -11.16 13.25 0.72
CA PHE A 55 -9.77 12.92 0.99
C PHE A 55 -9.01 12.86 -0.34
N TYR A 56 -9.42 11.99 -1.27
CA TYR A 56 -8.63 11.63 -2.45
C TYR A 56 -8.28 12.83 -3.35
N ASP A 57 -9.19 13.79 -3.51
CA ASP A 57 -9.02 14.97 -4.36
C ASP A 57 -7.93 15.95 -3.86
N GLN A 58 -7.49 15.79 -2.61
CA GLN A 58 -6.36 16.56 -2.06
C GLN A 58 -5.01 15.86 -2.26
N TYR A 59 -5.00 14.55 -2.48
CA TYR A 59 -3.78 13.73 -2.46
C TYR A 59 -3.41 13.21 -3.84
N GLY A 60 -4.37 12.62 -4.56
CA GLY A 60 -4.17 11.89 -5.80
C GLY A 60 -3.36 10.60 -5.63
N VAL A 61 -3.33 9.79 -6.70
CA VAL A 61 -2.72 8.45 -6.69
C VAL A 61 -1.22 8.45 -6.32
N ILE A 62 -0.49 9.51 -6.68
CA ILE A 62 0.95 9.60 -6.41
C ILE A 62 1.20 9.61 -4.89
N ARG A 63 0.44 10.40 -4.13
CA ARG A 63 0.59 10.46 -2.66
C ARG A 63 -0.09 9.30 -1.95
N ASP A 64 -1.17 8.78 -2.52
CA ASP A 64 -1.94 7.67 -1.93
C ASP A 64 -1.16 6.34 -1.99
N VAL A 65 -0.43 6.08 -3.09
CA VAL A 65 0.18 4.76 -3.37
C VAL A 65 1.65 4.81 -3.77
N LEU A 66 2.06 5.71 -4.67
CA LEU A 66 3.42 5.66 -5.23
C LEU A 66 4.46 6.12 -4.20
N GLN A 67 4.19 7.24 -3.54
CA GLN A 67 5.11 7.90 -2.58
C GLN A 67 5.43 7.02 -1.36
N ASN A 68 4.48 6.19 -0.96
CA ASN A 68 4.57 5.30 0.20
C ASN A 68 4.82 3.85 -0.25
N HIS A 69 3.77 3.13 -0.63
CA HIS A 69 3.73 1.68 -0.81
C HIS A 69 4.72 1.20 -1.87
N LEU A 70 4.67 1.77 -3.09
CA LEU A 70 5.53 1.30 -4.18
C LEU A 70 6.98 1.76 -3.99
N THR A 71 7.20 2.91 -3.35
CA THR A 71 8.54 3.39 -2.97
C THR A 71 9.20 2.46 -1.95
N GLU A 72 8.46 1.98 -0.94
CA GLU A 72 9.03 1.02 0.01
C GLU A 72 9.40 -0.31 -0.65
N VAL A 73 8.59 -0.80 -1.60
CA VAL A 73 8.94 -1.99 -2.38
C VAL A 73 10.18 -1.75 -3.24
N LEU A 74 10.27 -0.59 -3.91
CA LEU A 74 11.46 -0.18 -4.68
C LEU A 74 12.72 -0.23 -3.80
N VAL A 75 12.64 0.35 -2.60
CA VAL A 75 13.75 0.36 -1.65
C VAL A 75 14.15 -1.07 -1.26
N LEU A 76 13.20 -1.96 -0.94
CA LEU A 76 13.51 -3.35 -0.60
C LEU A 76 14.17 -4.14 -1.73
N LEU A 77 13.80 -3.86 -2.99
CA LEU A 77 14.37 -4.51 -4.17
C LEU A 77 15.79 -4.03 -4.49
N THR A 78 16.08 -2.75 -4.22
CA THR A 78 17.31 -2.09 -4.70
C THR A 78 18.35 -1.84 -3.61
N MET A 79 17.96 -1.84 -2.33
CA MET A 79 18.89 -1.66 -1.22
C MET A 79 19.89 -2.82 -1.11
N GLY A 80 21.04 -2.55 -0.48
CA GLY A 80 21.97 -3.60 -0.07
C GLY A 80 21.33 -4.56 0.93
N VAL A 81 21.58 -5.87 0.77
CA VAL A 81 21.09 -6.90 1.70
C VAL A 81 21.93 -6.84 2.98
N PRO A 82 21.33 -6.56 4.16
CA PRO A 82 22.09 -6.49 5.41
C PRO A 82 22.73 -7.82 5.79
N ALA A 83 23.88 -7.77 6.46
CA ALA A 83 24.58 -8.96 6.93
C ALA A 83 23.79 -9.76 7.99
N ASP A 84 24.24 -10.99 8.28
CA ASP A 84 23.67 -11.78 9.37
C ASP A 84 23.84 -11.10 10.73
N GLY A 85 22.73 -10.98 11.47
CA GLY A 85 22.73 -10.28 12.76
C GLY A 85 22.91 -8.77 12.66
N ALA A 86 22.78 -8.18 11.47
CA ALA A 86 22.86 -6.74 11.23
C ALA A 86 21.96 -5.94 12.19
N SER A 87 22.46 -4.78 12.59
CA SER A 87 21.69 -3.84 13.42
C SER A 87 20.62 -3.15 12.59
N SER A 88 19.56 -2.65 13.25
CA SER A 88 18.55 -1.82 12.60
C SER A 88 19.13 -0.55 11.96
N GLN A 89 20.31 -0.10 12.42
CA GLN A 89 21.06 1.03 11.84
C GLN A 89 21.64 0.70 10.45
N GLU A 90 22.11 -0.52 10.24
CA GLU A 90 22.59 -0.95 8.91
C GLU A 90 21.43 -1.00 7.91
N GLY A 91 20.28 -1.52 8.35
CA GLY A 91 19.06 -1.48 7.54
C GLY A 91 18.68 -0.05 7.14
N LEU A 92 18.67 0.88 8.11
CA LEU A 92 18.40 2.30 7.84
C LEU A 92 19.39 2.91 6.85
N ARG A 93 20.70 2.69 7.06
CA ARG A 93 21.76 3.17 6.16
C ARG A 93 21.57 2.64 4.73
N ASN A 94 21.27 1.37 4.57
CA ASN A 94 21.05 0.76 3.26
C ASN A 94 19.79 1.34 2.58
N LYS A 95 18.74 1.67 3.34
CA LYS A 95 17.56 2.37 2.79
C LYS A 95 17.90 3.80 2.34
N LEU A 96 18.63 4.56 3.15
CA LEU A 96 19.03 5.93 2.81
C LEU A 96 19.96 5.96 1.58
N ALA A 97 20.87 5.00 1.46
CA ALA A 97 21.73 4.87 0.27
C ALA A 97 20.94 4.64 -1.04
N VAL A 98 19.74 4.06 -0.98
CA VAL A 98 18.84 4.00 -2.14
C VAL A 98 18.36 5.39 -2.50
N PHE A 99 17.84 6.15 -1.54
CA PHE A 99 17.33 7.51 -1.79
C PHE A 99 18.42 8.44 -2.31
N ASP A 100 19.65 8.35 -1.77
CA ASP A 100 20.80 9.12 -2.26
C ASP A 100 21.17 8.77 -3.71
N ALA A 101 20.87 7.56 -4.15
CA ALA A 101 21.09 7.10 -5.52
C ALA A 101 19.91 7.39 -6.46
N LEU A 102 18.73 7.78 -5.97
CA LEU A 102 17.59 8.07 -6.84
C LEU A 102 17.83 9.37 -7.62
N GLN A 103 17.66 9.31 -8.94
CA GLN A 103 17.75 10.51 -9.76
C GLN A 103 16.46 11.34 -9.61
N GLN A 104 16.60 12.66 -9.61
CA GLN A 104 15.47 13.56 -9.44
C GLN A 104 14.40 13.35 -10.52
N LEU A 105 13.14 13.27 -10.10
CA LEU A 105 12.00 13.15 -11.00
C LEU A 105 11.57 14.51 -11.53
N GLY A 106 11.17 14.54 -12.80
CA GLY A 106 10.53 15.69 -13.45
C GLY A 106 9.29 15.28 -14.22
N LYS A 107 8.61 16.25 -14.83
CA LYS A 107 7.38 16.03 -15.60
C LYS A 107 7.53 14.92 -16.67
N SER A 108 8.66 14.88 -17.38
CA SER A 108 8.92 13.87 -18.41
C SER A 108 9.13 12.46 -17.85
N SER A 109 9.35 12.31 -16.54
CA SER A 109 9.48 11.01 -15.89
C SER A 109 8.13 10.35 -15.61
N ALA A 110 7.01 11.04 -15.84
CA ALA A 110 5.69 10.58 -15.44
C ALA A 110 4.61 10.81 -16.50
N VAL A 111 3.62 9.92 -16.50
CA VAL A 111 2.33 10.15 -17.14
C VAL A 111 1.23 10.05 -16.11
N ILE A 112 0.17 10.83 -16.29
CA ILE A 112 -0.98 10.88 -15.38
C ILE A 112 -2.30 10.73 -16.12
N GLY A 113 -3.25 10.06 -15.48
CA GLY A 113 -4.60 9.84 -15.99
C GLY A 113 -5.68 10.02 -14.93
N GLN A 114 -6.92 10.23 -15.37
CA GLN A 114 -8.11 10.38 -14.54
C GLN A 114 -9.28 9.61 -15.16
N TYR A 115 -9.96 8.74 -14.41
CA TYR A 115 -11.12 8.04 -14.97
C TYR A 115 -12.28 9.02 -15.19
N GLU A 116 -13.02 8.85 -16.28
CA GLU A 116 -14.01 9.83 -16.76
C GLU A 116 -15.08 10.20 -15.71
N ALA A 117 -15.53 9.23 -14.91
CA ALA A 117 -16.56 9.48 -13.89
C ALA A 117 -16.08 10.34 -12.71
N TYR A 118 -14.76 10.47 -12.49
CA TYR A 118 -14.21 11.09 -11.28
C TYR A 118 -14.60 12.56 -11.11
N GLY A 119 -14.58 13.34 -12.19
CA GLY A 119 -14.98 14.75 -12.14
C GLY A 119 -16.42 14.93 -11.65
N GLY A 120 -17.33 14.05 -12.09
CA GLY A 120 -18.72 14.04 -11.64
C GLY A 120 -18.86 13.63 -10.17
N GLU A 121 -18.07 12.66 -9.71
CA GLU A 121 -18.04 12.24 -8.30
C GLU A 121 -17.57 13.36 -7.37
N VAL A 122 -16.52 14.10 -7.78
CA VAL A 122 -16.04 15.28 -7.03
C VAL A 122 -17.11 16.37 -6.96
N GLN A 123 -17.80 16.64 -8.08
CA GLN A 123 -18.89 17.62 -8.10
C GLN A 123 -20.05 17.23 -7.17
N GLU A 124 -20.46 15.95 -7.22
CA GLU A 124 -21.53 15.41 -6.40
C GLU A 124 -21.18 15.44 -4.90
N GLU A 125 -20.04 14.84 -4.52
CA GLU A 125 -19.70 14.62 -3.11
C GLU A 125 -19.18 15.87 -2.40
N LEU A 126 -18.52 16.78 -3.12
CA LEU A 126 -17.98 18.03 -2.56
C LEU A 126 -18.88 19.24 -2.80
N ASN A 127 -20.08 19.04 -3.34
CA ASN A 127 -21.03 20.09 -3.72
C ASN A 127 -20.37 21.19 -4.56
N LYS A 128 -19.56 20.81 -5.55
CA LYS A 128 -18.93 21.75 -6.48
C LYS A 128 -19.87 22.07 -7.64
N THR A 129 -19.65 23.21 -8.26
CA THR A 129 -20.42 23.61 -9.44
C THR A 129 -20.04 22.75 -10.65
N LYS A 130 -20.90 22.72 -11.68
CA LYS A 130 -20.68 21.88 -12.88
C LYS A 130 -19.48 22.29 -13.72
N ASP A 131 -19.02 23.53 -13.58
CA ASP A 131 -17.82 24.10 -14.21
C ASP A 131 -16.54 23.79 -13.41
N HIS A 132 -16.64 23.20 -12.23
CA HIS A 132 -15.46 22.76 -11.48
C HIS A 132 -14.80 21.57 -12.17
N VAL A 133 -13.52 21.72 -12.52
CA VAL A 133 -12.68 20.68 -13.12
C VAL A 133 -11.63 20.26 -12.10
N SER A 134 -11.66 18.99 -11.70
CA SER A 134 -10.57 18.40 -10.90
C SER A 134 -9.46 17.91 -11.82
N ILE A 135 -8.22 18.28 -11.51
CA ILE A 135 -7.00 17.79 -12.18
C ILE A 135 -6.32 16.67 -11.37
N THR A 136 -6.98 16.13 -10.35
CA THR A 136 -6.41 15.10 -9.49
C THR A 136 -6.19 13.80 -10.27
N PRO A 137 -4.96 13.26 -10.34
CA PRO A 137 -4.71 12.01 -11.04
C PRO A 137 -5.24 10.80 -10.26
N THR A 138 -6.01 9.95 -10.94
CA THR A 138 -6.46 8.65 -10.44
C THR A 138 -5.63 7.49 -11.00
N PHE A 139 -4.75 7.77 -11.97
CA PHE A 139 -3.74 6.88 -12.53
C PHE A 139 -2.41 7.64 -12.66
N ALA A 140 -1.30 6.97 -12.38
CA ALA A 140 0.03 7.47 -12.69
C ALA A 140 0.97 6.32 -13.03
N GLY A 141 1.76 6.51 -14.08
CA GLY A 141 2.96 5.73 -14.36
C GLY A 141 4.18 6.63 -14.19
N VAL A 142 5.19 6.17 -13.45
CA VAL A 142 6.42 6.93 -13.18
C VAL A 142 7.62 6.05 -13.49
N MET A 143 8.52 6.56 -14.32
CA MET A 143 9.82 5.95 -14.61
C MET A 143 10.88 6.54 -13.69
N VAL A 144 11.58 5.66 -12.97
CA VAL A 144 12.61 5.99 -12.00
C VAL A 144 13.94 5.44 -12.51
N HIS A 145 15.00 6.23 -12.29
CA HIS A 145 16.39 5.82 -12.53
C HIS A 145 17.23 5.99 -11.27
N MET A 146 18.25 5.14 -11.14
CA MET A 146 19.24 5.20 -10.07
C MET A 146 20.61 5.56 -10.62
N GLY A 147 21.31 6.51 -10.00
CA GLY A 147 22.67 6.92 -10.31
C GLY A 147 23.73 6.14 -9.54
N ASN A 148 23.57 4.83 -9.39
CA ASN A 148 24.57 3.97 -8.75
C ASN A 148 25.08 2.89 -9.71
N ALA A 149 26.28 2.36 -9.46
CA ALA A 149 26.92 1.39 -10.36
C ALA A 149 26.08 0.11 -10.57
N GLN A 150 25.23 -0.24 -9.61
CA GLN A 150 24.44 -1.47 -9.64
C GLN A 150 23.23 -1.40 -10.56
N PHE A 151 22.53 -0.26 -10.62
CA PHE A 151 21.26 -0.10 -11.36
C PHE A 151 21.27 1.03 -12.40
N ASP A 152 22.41 1.69 -12.61
CA ASP A 152 22.55 2.72 -13.64
C ASP A 152 22.11 2.20 -15.02
N GLY A 153 21.26 2.99 -15.70
CA GLY A 153 20.64 2.63 -16.98
C GLY A 153 19.44 1.66 -16.92
N VAL A 154 19.15 1.03 -15.77
CA VAL A 154 17.96 0.18 -15.63
C VAL A 154 16.73 1.05 -15.40
N PRO A 155 15.68 0.99 -16.24
CA PRO A 155 14.43 1.68 -15.99
C PRO A 155 13.61 0.93 -14.93
N ILE A 156 13.07 1.68 -13.97
CA ILE A 156 12.21 1.16 -12.92
C ILE A 156 10.85 1.83 -12.99
N PHE A 157 9.79 1.08 -13.26
CA PHE A 157 8.44 1.60 -13.41
C PHE A 157 7.64 1.45 -12.12
N LEU A 158 7.05 2.54 -11.65
CA LEU A 158 6.06 2.56 -10.56
C LEU A 158 4.71 2.94 -11.17
N ILE A 159 3.74 2.03 -11.13
CA ILE A 159 2.44 2.22 -11.78
C ILE A 159 1.32 1.96 -10.78
N SER A 160 0.38 2.88 -10.67
CA SER A 160 -0.87 2.63 -9.95
C SER A 160 -2.04 3.40 -10.52
N GLY A 161 -3.24 2.86 -10.33
CA GLY A 161 -4.47 3.59 -10.62
C GLY A 161 -5.73 2.89 -10.16
N LYS A 162 -6.82 3.64 -10.22
CA LYS A 162 -8.20 3.24 -9.90
C LYS A 162 -9.02 2.98 -11.15
N MET A 163 -10.14 2.29 -11.02
CA MET A 163 -10.98 1.92 -12.16
C MET A 163 -10.18 1.29 -13.30
N LEU A 164 -9.25 0.40 -12.98
CA LEU A 164 -8.50 -0.37 -13.98
C LEU A 164 -9.22 -1.69 -14.29
N ASP A 165 -8.75 -2.38 -15.33
CA ASP A 165 -9.26 -3.64 -15.88
C ASP A 165 -9.26 -4.80 -14.88
N GLU A 166 -8.32 -4.80 -13.94
CA GLU A 166 -8.21 -5.82 -12.90
C GLU A 166 -7.63 -5.25 -11.60
N ARG A 167 -7.83 -6.00 -10.52
CA ARG A 167 -7.21 -5.72 -9.22
C ARG A 167 -6.02 -6.64 -9.09
N VAL A 168 -4.81 -6.10 -9.12
CA VAL A 168 -3.58 -6.89 -8.99
C VAL A 168 -2.47 -6.02 -8.41
N GLY A 169 -1.57 -6.64 -7.64
CA GLY A 169 -0.35 -5.98 -7.20
C GLY A 169 0.86 -6.89 -7.35
N TYR A 170 1.96 -6.39 -7.88
CA TYR A 170 3.20 -7.15 -8.00
C TYR A 170 4.43 -6.25 -8.07
N ALA A 171 5.59 -6.82 -7.77
CA ALA A 171 6.86 -6.32 -8.25
C ALA A 171 7.58 -7.39 -9.07
N ARG A 172 8.00 -7.04 -10.28
CA ARG A 172 8.62 -7.94 -11.24
C ARG A 172 9.99 -7.41 -11.62
N VAL A 173 10.99 -8.27 -11.49
CA VAL A 173 12.36 -8.04 -11.98
C VAL A 173 12.52 -8.89 -13.22
N LEU A 174 12.59 -8.23 -14.38
CA LEU A 174 12.81 -8.88 -15.67
C LEU A 174 14.29 -8.85 -16.00
N PHE A 175 14.85 -10.02 -16.33
CA PHE A 175 16.24 -10.16 -16.74
C PHE A 175 16.34 -10.15 -18.27
N LYS A 176 17.45 -9.58 -18.77
CA LYS A 176 17.80 -9.62 -20.18
C LYS A 176 17.94 -11.07 -20.64
N ASN A 177 17.44 -11.35 -21.83
CA ASN A 177 17.64 -12.65 -22.45
C ASN A 177 18.66 -12.53 -23.59
N GLU A 178 19.90 -12.94 -23.31
CA GLU A 178 21.00 -12.93 -24.30
C GLU A 178 21.00 -14.21 -25.17
N VAL A 179 19.99 -15.07 -25.05
CA VAL A 179 19.93 -16.33 -25.78
C VAL A 179 19.08 -16.18 -27.04
N PHE A 180 19.68 -16.50 -28.19
CA PHE A 180 19.03 -16.48 -29.50
C PHE A 180 18.64 -17.90 -29.93
N CYS A 181 17.34 -18.16 -29.97
CA CYS A 181 16.81 -19.49 -30.24
C CYS A 181 16.43 -19.67 -31.71
N VAL A 182 17.35 -20.21 -32.50
CA VAL A 182 17.19 -20.34 -33.96
C VAL A 182 16.16 -21.43 -34.34
N GLN A 183 16.20 -22.57 -33.66
CA GLN A 183 15.44 -23.77 -34.05
C GLN A 183 14.19 -24.01 -33.20
N SER A 184 14.15 -23.46 -31.98
CA SER A 184 13.07 -23.72 -31.04
C SER A 184 12.75 -22.46 -30.23
N PRO A 185 11.99 -21.51 -30.81
CA PRO A 185 11.64 -20.26 -30.15
C PRO A 185 10.94 -20.45 -28.80
N ASP A 186 10.20 -21.55 -28.64
CA ASP A 186 9.42 -21.85 -27.43
C ASP A 186 10.20 -22.62 -26.36
N ALA A 187 11.48 -22.93 -26.60
CA ALA A 187 12.29 -23.69 -25.66
C ALA A 187 12.47 -22.92 -24.34
N VAL A 188 12.61 -23.67 -23.24
CA VAL A 188 12.62 -23.12 -21.87
C VAL A 188 13.70 -22.05 -21.68
N HIS A 189 14.85 -22.15 -22.33
CA HIS A 189 15.93 -21.16 -22.24
C HIS A 189 15.67 -19.87 -23.03
N CYS A 190 14.69 -19.87 -23.94
CA CYS A 190 14.25 -18.72 -24.74
C CYS A 190 13.16 -17.90 -24.04
N ARG A 191 12.52 -18.49 -23.03
CA ARG A 191 11.44 -17.87 -22.27
C ARG A 191 11.98 -16.69 -21.43
N PRO A 192 11.17 -15.63 -21.22
CA PRO A 192 11.52 -14.55 -20.31
C PRO A 192 11.99 -15.05 -18.94
N ARG A 193 13.11 -14.51 -18.48
CA ARG A 193 13.68 -14.79 -17.17
C ARG A 193 13.22 -13.73 -16.20
N GLN A 194 12.49 -14.11 -15.15
CA GLN A 194 11.93 -13.13 -14.24
C GLN A 194 11.76 -13.66 -12.82
N ILE A 195 11.79 -12.72 -11.88
CA ILE A 195 11.37 -12.93 -10.50
C ILE A 195 10.18 -12.02 -10.24
N VAL A 196 9.07 -12.58 -9.78
CA VAL A 196 7.84 -11.84 -9.48
C VAL A 196 7.47 -12.03 -8.01
N PHE A 197 7.45 -10.92 -7.28
CA PHE A 197 6.85 -10.80 -5.96
C PHE A 197 5.40 -10.39 -6.14
N TYR A 198 4.50 -11.36 -6.22
CA TYR A 198 3.08 -11.15 -6.48
C TYR A 198 2.31 -10.89 -5.18
N PHE A 199 1.76 -9.70 -5.00
CA PHE A 199 1.13 -9.28 -3.74
C PHE A 199 -0.25 -9.89 -3.50
N GLY A 200 -0.87 -10.48 -4.53
CA GLY A 200 -2.18 -11.14 -4.49
C GLY A 200 -3.19 -10.53 -5.46
N HIS A 201 -4.40 -11.09 -5.46
CA HIS A 201 -5.47 -10.79 -6.43
C HIS A 201 -5.10 -11.22 -7.87
N GLY A 202 -5.58 -10.52 -8.89
CA GLY A 202 -5.45 -10.88 -10.32
C GLY A 202 -5.84 -12.33 -10.57
N ASP A 203 -5.22 -13.00 -11.53
CA ASP A 203 -5.55 -14.39 -11.86
C ASP A 203 -5.02 -15.40 -10.85
N LEU A 204 -3.89 -15.12 -10.20
CA LEU A 204 -3.30 -16.03 -9.21
C LEU A 204 -4.12 -16.12 -7.92
N LYS A 205 -4.93 -15.10 -7.59
CA LYS A 205 -5.78 -14.97 -6.36
C LYS A 205 -5.06 -15.00 -5.01
N TYR A 206 -3.85 -15.52 -4.91
CA TYR A 206 -3.04 -15.58 -3.68
C TYR A 206 -1.68 -14.90 -3.85
N PRO A 207 -1.07 -14.42 -2.75
CA PRO A 207 0.27 -13.84 -2.78
C PRO A 207 1.32 -14.94 -3.00
N ALA A 208 2.31 -14.70 -3.85
CA ALA A 208 3.37 -15.67 -4.15
C ALA A 208 4.69 -15.00 -4.56
N ILE A 209 5.78 -15.75 -4.47
CA ILE A 209 7.06 -15.44 -5.11
C ILE A 209 7.23 -16.44 -6.25
N LEU A 210 7.38 -15.94 -7.47
CA LEU A 210 7.56 -16.74 -8.67
C LEU A 210 8.96 -16.51 -9.21
N VAL A 211 9.70 -17.59 -9.47
CA VAL A 211 11.03 -17.56 -10.07
C VAL A 211 11.01 -18.41 -11.33
N SER A 212 11.33 -17.86 -12.50
CA SER A 212 11.36 -18.68 -13.73
C SER A 212 12.30 -19.88 -13.56
N LYS A 213 11.86 -21.07 -14.01
CA LYS A 213 12.64 -22.32 -13.94
C LYS A 213 13.96 -22.26 -14.72
N ASN A 214 14.04 -21.37 -15.71
CA ASN A 214 15.25 -21.10 -16.48
C ASN A 214 16.21 -20.09 -15.84
N LEU A 215 15.97 -19.68 -14.59
CA LEU A 215 16.85 -18.77 -13.83
C LEU A 215 17.65 -19.53 -12.76
N PHE A 216 16.98 -19.98 -11.69
CA PHE A 216 17.52 -20.91 -10.69
C PHE A 216 16.36 -21.49 -9.86
N ARG A 217 16.60 -22.62 -9.19
CA ARG A 217 15.66 -23.13 -8.19
C ARG A 217 15.92 -22.41 -6.85
N PRO A 218 14.96 -21.63 -6.33
CA PRO A 218 15.15 -20.92 -5.08
C PRO A 218 15.31 -21.88 -3.90
N ALA A 219 16.11 -21.49 -2.92
CA ALA A 219 16.16 -22.13 -1.61
C ALA A 219 14.77 -22.11 -0.95
N ALA A 220 14.52 -23.07 -0.06
CA ALA A 220 13.29 -23.09 0.71
C ALA A 220 13.10 -21.75 1.43
N VAL A 221 12.00 -21.07 1.10
CA VAL A 221 11.61 -19.79 1.72
C VAL A 221 11.34 -20.03 3.21
N ALA A 222 11.52 -18.98 4.02
CA ALA A 222 11.33 -18.96 5.47
C ALA A 222 10.12 -19.78 6.00
N GLU A 223 10.21 -20.18 7.27
CA GLU A 223 9.18 -20.96 7.97
C GLU A 223 7.76 -20.41 7.72
N GLY A 224 6.85 -21.31 7.33
CA GLY A 224 5.47 -20.96 6.98
C GLY A 224 5.23 -20.65 5.50
N TRP A 225 6.20 -20.93 4.62
CA TRP A 225 6.05 -20.94 3.17
C TRP A 225 6.16 -22.35 2.59
N LYS A 226 5.53 -22.58 1.44
CA LYS A 226 5.57 -23.85 0.72
C LYS A 226 5.77 -23.62 -0.79
N GLU A 227 6.46 -24.55 -1.44
CA GLU A 227 6.46 -24.65 -2.90
C GLU A 227 5.09 -25.18 -3.33
N VAL A 228 4.49 -24.53 -4.33
CA VAL A 228 3.24 -24.94 -4.96
C VAL A 228 3.60 -25.75 -6.20
N THR A 229 3.33 -27.06 -6.15
CA THR A 229 3.67 -28.01 -7.23
C THR A 229 2.49 -28.31 -8.15
N GLU A 230 1.27 -28.12 -7.66
CA GLU A 230 0.04 -28.26 -8.43
C GLU A 230 -0.38 -26.88 -8.89
N HIS A 231 -0.51 -26.71 -10.20
CA HIS A 231 -0.81 -25.43 -10.82
C HIS A 231 -2.18 -25.48 -11.47
N GLU A 232 -2.98 -24.44 -11.24
CA GLU A 232 -4.10 -24.12 -12.11
C GLU A 232 -3.57 -23.66 -13.48
N ASP A 233 -4.36 -23.81 -14.54
CA ASP A 233 -4.00 -23.35 -15.88
C ASP A 233 -4.11 -21.82 -15.97
N VAL A 234 -3.13 -21.15 -15.36
CA VAL A 234 -3.03 -19.70 -15.28
C VAL A 234 -1.74 -19.27 -15.97
N GLY A 235 -1.87 -18.32 -16.91
CA GLY A 235 -0.76 -17.64 -17.53
C GLY A 235 -0.44 -16.33 -16.80
N LEU A 236 0.82 -16.12 -16.44
CA LEU A 236 1.30 -14.85 -15.88
C LEU A 236 2.49 -14.35 -16.69
N PHE A 237 2.39 -13.11 -17.16
CA PHE A 237 3.47 -12.41 -17.88
C PHE A 237 3.99 -13.20 -19.10
N GLY A 238 3.08 -13.82 -19.84
CA GLY A 238 3.39 -14.60 -21.04
C GLY A 238 3.92 -16.01 -20.78
N LEU A 239 3.89 -16.49 -19.54
CA LEU A 239 4.34 -17.84 -19.16
C LEU A 239 3.26 -18.58 -18.39
N ALA A 240 3.18 -19.90 -18.55
CA ALA A 240 2.32 -20.72 -17.72
C ALA A 240 2.88 -20.78 -16.28
N LEU A 241 2.03 -21.00 -15.28
CA LEU A 241 2.51 -21.20 -13.90
C LEU A 241 3.52 -22.34 -13.77
N SER A 242 3.41 -23.37 -14.62
CA SER A 242 4.34 -24.49 -14.69
C SER A 242 5.76 -24.10 -15.11
N ASP A 243 5.99 -22.88 -15.62
CA ASP A 243 7.31 -22.33 -15.93
C ASP A 243 8.02 -21.68 -14.75
N TYR A 244 7.36 -21.62 -13.59
CA TYR A 244 7.90 -21.01 -12.38
C TYR A 244 8.13 -22.03 -11.28
N HIS A 245 9.12 -21.76 -10.43
CA HIS A 245 9.10 -22.19 -9.04
C HIS A 245 8.20 -21.22 -8.27
N VAL A 246 7.04 -21.70 -7.82
CA VAL A 246 6.03 -20.87 -7.14
C VAL A 246 6.09 -21.14 -5.64
N HIS A 247 6.37 -20.11 -4.85
CA HIS A 247 6.36 -20.18 -3.39
C HIS A 247 5.25 -19.31 -2.83
N ALA A 248 4.38 -19.89 -2.01
CA ALA A 248 3.25 -19.20 -1.40
C ALA A 248 3.25 -19.39 0.12
N PRO A 249 2.69 -18.46 0.89
CA PRO A 249 2.53 -18.66 2.32
C PRO A 249 1.57 -19.83 2.58
N ALA A 250 1.91 -20.68 3.56
CA ALA A 250 1.09 -21.82 3.95
C ALA A 250 -0.29 -21.39 4.49
N ALA A 251 -0.35 -20.19 5.09
CA ALA A 251 -1.59 -19.53 5.47
C ALA A 251 -1.49 -18.02 5.17
N GLN A 252 -2.55 -17.46 4.57
CA GLN A 252 -2.64 -16.02 4.36
C GLN A 252 -2.86 -15.29 5.69
N ARG A 253 -2.21 -14.15 5.84
CA ARG A 253 -2.27 -13.31 7.04
C ARG A 253 -2.44 -11.86 6.64
N ASP A 254 -3.24 -11.14 7.43
CA ASP A 254 -3.44 -9.71 7.25
C ASP A 254 -2.15 -8.94 7.57
N ALA A 255 -1.92 -7.84 6.85
CA ALA A 255 -0.73 -7.03 7.02
C ALA A 255 -0.60 -6.42 8.43
N TYR A 256 -1.72 -5.99 9.01
CA TYR A 256 -1.72 -5.44 10.37
C TYR A 256 -1.50 -6.50 11.43
N GLU A 257 -1.90 -7.75 11.18
CA GLU A 257 -1.58 -8.87 12.08
C GLU A 257 -0.05 -9.00 12.23
N LEU A 258 0.68 -8.92 11.12
CA LEU A 258 2.13 -8.98 11.09
C LEU A 258 2.77 -7.74 11.72
N LEU A 259 2.35 -6.54 11.33
CA LEU A 259 2.94 -5.30 11.82
C LEU A 259 2.71 -5.09 13.32
N ILE A 260 1.48 -5.29 13.81
CA ILE A 260 1.19 -5.13 15.24
C ILE A 260 2.02 -6.15 16.04
N ALA A 261 2.18 -7.38 15.54
CA ALA A 261 3.06 -8.35 16.20
C ALA A 261 4.52 -7.86 16.26
N GLN A 262 5.04 -7.17 15.23
CA GLN A 262 6.38 -6.56 15.29
C GLN A 262 6.46 -5.41 16.32
N ILE A 263 5.41 -4.58 16.44
CA ILE A 263 5.35 -3.52 17.46
C ILE A 263 5.45 -4.11 18.87
N LEU A 264 4.69 -5.18 19.13
CA LEU A 264 4.69 -5.90 20.40
C LEU A 264 6.07 -6.52 20.71
N GLN A 265 6.84 -6.86 19.68
CA GLN A 265 8.20 -7.38 19.77
C GLN A 265 9.27 -6.29 19.73
N GLY A 266 8.91 -5.01 19.77
CA GLY A 266 9.88 -3.91 19.77
C GLY A 266 10.68 -3.75 18.47
N ARG A 267 10.30 -4.43 17.38
CA ARG A 267 11.06 -4.48 16.12
C ARG A 267 10.66 -3.34 15.20
N LYS A 268 11.65 -2.61 14.68
CA LYS A 268 11.45 -1.38 13.90
C LYS A 268 11.75 -1.51 12.40
N ASP A 269 12.29 -2.65 11.96
CA ASP A 269 12.85 -2.81 10.62
C ASP A 269 11.80 -2.67 9.50
N CYS A 270 10.55 -3.03 9.81
CA CYS A 270 9.37 -2.93 8.93
C CYS A 270 8.60 -1.61 9.07
N PHE A 271 9.19 -0.56 9.65
CA PHE A 271 8.51 0.72 9.89
C PHE A 271 9.30 1.89 9.31
N ILE A 272 8.58 2.97 9.01
CA ILE A 272 9.16 4.15 8.37
C ILE A 272 9.85 5.02 9.42
N SER A 273 11.16 5.20 9.26
CA SER A 273 11.97 6.14 10.06
C SER A 273 11.64 7.59 9.68
N THR A 274 12.09 8.56 10.48
CA THR A 274 11.88 9.97 10.11
C THR A 274 12.73 10.33 8.90
N GLU A 275 13.94 9.81 8.88
CA GLU A 275 14.98 10.02 7.89
C GLU A 275 14.53 9.49 6.53
N THR A 276 14.06 8.24 6.46
CA THR A 276 13.54 7.65 5.21
C THR A 276 12.26 8.32 4.74
N LEU A 277 11.40 8.79 5.65
CA LEU A 277 10.20 9.54 5.29
C LEU A 277 10.56 10.88 4.62
N LEU A 278 11.50 11.63 5.21
CA LEU A 278 11.96 12.89 4.66
C LEU A 278 12.68 12.70 3.32
N ALA A 279 13.51 11.66 3.20
CA ALA A 279 14.18 11.32 1.95
C ALA A 279 13.17 10.96 0.84
N SER A 280 12.14 10.17 1.15
CA SER A 280 11.07 9.86 0.21
C SER A 280 10.34 11.14 -0.26
N TRP A 281 9.97 12.04 0.65
CA TRP A 281 9.35 13.30 0.24
C TRP A 281 10.29 14.19 -0.58
N GLY A 282 11.59 14.23 -0.25
CA GLY A 282 12.59 14.94 -1.05
C GLY A 282 12.66 14.44 -2.49
N PHE A 283 12.44 13.14 -2.72
CA PHE A 283 12.40 12.52 -4.04
C PHE A 283 11.09 12.82 -4.81
N TRP A 284 9.93 12.75 -4.15
CA TRP A 284 8.62 12.89 -4.82
C TRP A 284 8.12 14.32 -4.98
N SER A 285 8.49 15.24 -4.08
CA SER A 285 8.02 16.62 -4.10
C SER A 285 8.33 17.38 -5.39
N PRO A 286 9.53 17.26 -6.02
CA PRO A 286 9.81 17.90 -7.30
C PRO A 286 8.85 17.47 -8.42
N LEU A 287 8.54 16.18 -8.51
CA LEU A 287 7.58 15.67 -9.49
C LEU A 287 6.19 16.26 -9.25
N LEU A 288 5.71 16.19 -8.00
CA LEU A 288 4.39 16.72 -7.63
C LEU A 288 4.27 18.22 -7.95
N ALA A 289 5.33 19.01 -7.72
CA ALA A 289 5.36 20.42 -8.09
C ALA A 289 5.30 20.61 -9.62
N SER A 290 6.05 19.80 -10.38
CA SER A 290 6.06 19.88 -11.85
C SER A 290 4.74 19.46 -12.51
N LEU A 291 3.90 18.68 -11.81
CA LEU A 291 2.61 18.20 -12.28
C LEU A 291 1.42 19.04 -11.79
N ALA A 292 1.63 20.07 -10.96
CA ALA A 292 0.56 20.76 -10.22
C ALA A 292 -0.52 21.43 -11.10
N HIS A 293 -0.22 21.68 -12.38
CA HIS A 293 -1.13 22.30 -13.35
C HIS A 293 -1.36 21.43 -14.59
N GLU A 294 -0.94 20.17 -14.55
CA GLU A 294 -1.08 19.25 -15.67
C GLU A 294 -2.46 18.60 -15.67
N PHE A 295 -3.10 18.61 -16.83
CA PHE A 295 -4.38 17.93 -17.01
C PHE A 295 -4.14 16.43 -17.21
N PRO A 296 -4.73 15.55 -16.38
CA PRO A 296 -4.60 14.12 -16.55
C PRO A 296 -5.32 13.64 -17.82
N ARG A 297 -4.76 12.64 -18.50
CA ARG A 297 -5.45 11.95 -19.61
C ARG A 297 -6.72 11.29 -19.09
N LEU A 298 -7.86 11.57 -19.74
CA LEU A 298 -9.11 10.88 -19.41
C LEU A 298 -9.10 9.43 -19.92
N TYR A 299 -9.63 8.51 -19.12
CA TYR A 299 -9.86 7.13 -19.53
C TYR A 299 -11.24 6.62 -19.04
N PRO A 300 -11.96 5.79 -19.81
CA PRO A 300 -13.31 5.33 -19.45
C PRO A 300 -13.37 4.52 -18.14
N GLY A 301 -12.30 3.78 -17.84
CA GLY A 301 -12.23 2.87 -16.70
C GLY A 301 -12.60 1.42 -17.05
N GLY A 302 -12.12 0.48 -16.25
CA GLY A 302 -12.24 -0.96 -16.47
C GLY A 302 -11.58 -1.40 -17.78
N ALA A 303 -12.06 -2.52 -18.33
CA ALA A 303 -11.57 -3.08 -19.59
C ALA A 303 -11.78 -2.16 -20.81
N ALA A 304 -12.72 -1.21 -20.74
CA ALA A 304 -12.95 -0.22 -21.80
C ALA A 304 -11.78 0.75 -21.98
N SER A 305 -10.86 0.81 -21.01
CA SER A 305 -9.63 1.60 -21.13
C SER A 305 -8.71 1.10 -22.24
N GLY A 306 -8.79 -0.19 -22.61
CA GLY A 306 -7.95 -0.80 -23.65
C GLY A 306 -6.47 -0.46 -23.47
N SER A 307 -5.82 -0.01 -24.55
CA SER A 307 -4.41 0.42 -24.57
C SER A 307 -4.19 1.91 -24.29
N MET A 308 -5.21 2.66 -23.82
CA MET A 308 -5.06 4.12 -23.61
C MET A 308 -4.07 4.49 -22.51
N LEU A 309 -3.79 3.56 -21.60
CA LEU A 309 -2.85 3.72 -20.50
C LEU A 309 -1.52 2.98 -20.73
N ASP A 310 -1.32 2.41 -21.93
CA ASP A 310 -0.06 1.76 -22.27
C ASP A 310 1.06 2.78 -22.34
N LEU A 311 2.23 2.40 -21.83
CA LEU A 311 3.36 3.29 -21.61
C LEU A 311 4.50 2.97 -22.57
N GLN A 312 5.13 4.01 -23.11
CA GLN A 312 6.38 3.91 -23.86
C GLN A 312 7.46 4.73 -23.16
N ALA A 313 8.64 4.13 -23.05
CA ALA A 313 9.85 4.79 -22.57
C ALA A 313 10.76 5.12 -23.76
N HIS A 314 11.24 6.36 -23.84
CA HIS A 314 12.29 6.76 -24.76
C HIS A 314 13.40 7.46 -23.97
N GLY A 315 14.54 6.77 -23.82
CA GLY A 315 15.60 7.23 -22.91
C GLY A 315 15.07 7.33 -21.47
N ARG A 316 14.99 8.56 -20.94
CA ARG A 316 14.48 8.85 -19.58
C ARG A 316 13.07 9.46 -19.58
N GLU A 317 12.44 9.55 -20.75
CA GLU A 317 11.13 10.14 -20.91
C GLU A 317 10.06 9.06 -21.00
N LEU A 318 8.97 9.26 -20.28
CA LEU A 318 7.80 8.41 -20.26
C LEU A 318 6.64 9.10 -20.97
N ALA A 319 6.01 8.41 -21.90
CA ALA A 319 4.83 8.87 -22.61
C ALA A 319 3.79 7.75 -22.70
N PHE A 320 2.55 8.10 -23.04
CA PHE A 320 1.56 7.11 -23.45
C PHE A 320 1.85 6.65 -24.89
N VAL A 321 1.60 5.38 -25.20
CA VAL A 321 1.78 4.82 -26.55
C VAL A 321 0.79 5.44 -27.55
N SER A 322 -0.48 5.53 -27.15
CA SER A 322 -1.52 6.14 -27.98
C SER A 322 -1.49 7.65 -27.85
N GLU A 323 -1.66 8.37 -28.96
CA GLU A 323 -2.00 9.79 -28.90
C GLU A 323 -3.42 9.97 -28.36
N ALA A 324 -3.65 11.02 -27.55
CA ALA A 324 -4.96 11.25 -26.97
C ALA A 324 -5.93 11.68 -28.08
N VAL A 325 -6.89 10.83 -28.44
CA VAL A 325 -8.02 11.25 -29.28
C VAL A 325 -8.97 12.05 -28.39
N VAL A 326 -8.77 13.38 -28.35
CA VAL A 326 -9.75 14.30 -27.79
C VAL A 326 -10.95 14.28 -28.73
N ILE A 327 -12.02 13.57 -28.37
CA ILE A 327 -13.31 13.72 -29.07
C ILE A 327 -13.92 15.03 -28.53
N PRO A 328 -13.99 16.11 -29.33
CA PRO A 328 -14.64 17.33 -28.87
C PRO A 328 -16.13 17.04 -28.68
N GLN A 329 -16.72 17.48 -27.58
CA GLN A 329 -18.16 17.34 -27.33
C GLN A 329 -19.03 18.14 -28.31
N ASP A 330 -18.42 19.02 -29.10
CA ASP A 330 -19.05 19.69 -30.23
C ASP A 330 -18.62 18.98 -31.52
N GLY A 331 -19.58 18.36 -32.22
CA GLY A 331 -19.38 17.51 -33.40
C GLY A 331 -18.80 18.20 -34.66
N GLY A 332 -17.69 18.92 -34.53
CA GLY A 332 -16.90 19.47 -35.61
C GLY A 332 -15.66 18.62 -35.85
N VAL A 333 -15.77 17.64 -36.74
CA VAL A 333 -14.61 16.94 -37.30
C VAL A 333 -13.77 17.96 -38.08
N ARG A 334 -12.56 18.28 -37.60
CA ARG A 334 -11.46 18.76 -38.45
C ARG A 334 -10.41 17.66 -38.51
N VAL A 335 -10.51 16.83 -39.54
CA VAL A 335 -9.47 15.85 -39.90
C VAL A 335 -8.25 16.63 -40.40
N GLY A 336 -7.13 16.55 -39.67
CA GLY A 336 -5.81 16.74 -40.25
C GLY A 336 -5.47 15.49 -41.06
N VAL A 337 -5.22 15.68 -42.35
CA VAL A 337 -4.96 14.62 -43.34
C VAL A 337 -3.64 13.91 -43.05
N GLY A 338 -3.68 12.57 -42.90
CA GLY A 338 -2.53 11.66 -42.95
C GLY A 338 -3.06 10.22 -42.99
N GLY A 339 -2.96 9.56 -44.15
CA GLY A 339 -3.83 8.45 -44.54
C GLY A 339 -3.48 7.04 -44.05
N GLY A 340 -4.42 6.11 -44.26
CA GLY A 340 -4.15 4.66 -44.30
C GLY A 340 -5.23 3.73 -43.72
N GLY A 341 -6.31 3.51 -44.49
CA GLY A 341 -7.14 2.28 -44.65
C GLY A 341 -7.49 1.31 -43.49
N GLY A 342 -8.79 1.15 -43.22
CA GLY A 342 -9.43 -0.02 -42.56
C GLY A 342 -10.79 0.30 -41.89
N PRO A 343 -11.84 -0.54 -41.96
CA PRO A 343 -13.25 -0.07 -42.06
C PRO A 343 -13.96 0.22 -40.72
N PRO A 344 -15.01 1.07 -40.72
CA PRO A 344 -15.80 1.40 -39.54
C PRO A 344 -17.03 0.50 -39.41
N SER A 345 -17.37 0.08 -38.19
CA SER A 345 -18.71 -0.45 -37.91
C SER A 345 -19.16 -0.09 -36.50
N PHE A 346 -19.72 1.11 -36.33
CA PHE A 346 -20.73 1.35 -35.29
C PHE A 346 -21.67 2.47 -35.74
N GLN A 347 -22.96 2.17 -35.89
CA GLN A 347 -24.02 3.17 -36.06
C GLN A 347 -24.65 3.46 -34.71
N VAL A 348 -24.80 4.74 -34.36
CA VAL A 348 -25.56 5.19 -33.19
C VAL A 348 -26.81 5.93 -33.66
N MET A 349 -28.00 5.46 -33.25
CA MET A 349 -29.27 6.16 -33.45
C MET A 349 -29.36 7.40 -32.55
N GLN A 350 -29.75 8.54 -33.10
CA GLN A 350 -30.02 9.77 -32.34
C GLN A 350 -31.44 9.78 -31.76
N GLY A 351 -31.55 9.80 -30.43
CA GLY A 351 -32.76 10.23 -29.71
C GLY A 351 -32.55 11.59 -29.05
N LYS A 352 -33.17 12.65 -29.58
CA LYS A 352 -33.18 13.99 -28.95
C LYS A 352 -34.25 14.06 -27.86
N PHE A 353 -33.85 14.05 -26.59
CA PHE A 353 -34.75 14.42 -25.50
C PHE A 353 -34.69 15.94 -25.28
N ARG A 354 -35.76 16.66 -25.66
CA ARG A 354 -35.93 18.08 -25.33
C ARG A 354 -36.79 18.21 -24.07
N ALA A 355 -36.20 18.69 -22.99
CA ALA A 355 -36.93 19.12 -21.80
C ALA A 355 -37.51 20.53 -22.03
N ARG A 356 -38.82 20.70 -21.84
CA ARG A 356 -39.42 22.02 -21.52
C ARG A 356 -40.63 21.87 -20.58
N THR A 357 -40.72 22.87 -19.73
CA THR A 357 -41.59 23.13 -18.57
C THR A 357 -43.08 23.35 -18.88
N TRP A 358 -43.90 22.83 -17.95
CA TRP A 358 -45.23 23.27 -17.46
C TRP A 358 -46.31 23.81 -18.41
N CYS A 359 -47.46 23.11 -18.44
CA CYS A 359 -48.82 23.67 -18.38
C CYS A 359 -49.86 22.55 -18.07
N ARG A 360 -50.76 22.79 -17.11
CA ARG A 360 -52.10 22.16 -16.97
C ARG A 360 -53.13 23.29 -17.23
N PRO A 361 -54.37 23.05 -17.72
CA PRO A 361 -55.28 22.00 -17.24
C PRO A 361 -56.24 21.38 -18.30
N GLY A 362 -56.99 20.35 -17.90
CA GLY A 362 -58.39 20.21 -18.31
C GLY A 362 -58.83 18.97 -19.11
N ARG A 363 -59.63 18.14 -18.41
CA ARG A 363 -60.86 17.41 -18.86
C ARG A 363 -60.76 16.24 -19.86
N ARG A 364 -61.34 15.11 -19.38
CA ARG A 364 -62.38 14.21 -19.97
C ARG A 364 -62.23 13.87 -21.47
N SER A 365 -62.32 12.62 -21.93
CA SER A 365 -63.28 11.57 -21.61
C SER A 365 -62.92 10.24 -22.31
N SER A 366 -63.44 9.12 -21.77
CA SER A 366 -63.98 7.89 -22.43
C SER A 366 -63.43 7.47 -23.79
N SER A 367 -63.17 6.20 -24.10
CA SER A 367 -63.64 4.87 -23.67
C SER A 367 -62.79 3.88 -24.51
N THR A 368 -62.62 2.59 -24.24
CA THR A 368 -63.58 1.49 -24.13
C THR A 368 -62.76 0.23 -23.85
N GLY A 369 -63.25 -0.75 -23.07
CA GLY A 369 -62.61 -2.08 -23.06
C GLY A 369 -62.74 -2.98 -21.82
N TRP A 370 -63.94 -3.10 -21.24
CA TRP A 370 -64.54 -4.32 -20.67
C TRP A 370 -63.67 -5.58 -20.40
N ARG A 371 -63.46 -5.98 -19.13
CA ARG A 371 -64.24 -7.04 -18.40
C ARG A 371 -63.64 -7.41 -17.02
N ARG A 372 -64.47 -7.15 -16.00
CA ARG A 372 -64.83 -7.96 -14.81
C ARG A 372 -63.80 -8.95 -14.21
N THR A 373 -63.48 -8.73 -12.94
CA THR A 373 -64.03 -9.57 -11.84
C THR A 373 -63.91 -8.88 -10.48
N CYS A 374 -65.05 -8.83 -9.79
CA CYS A 374 -65.18 -8.46 -8.39
C CYS A 374 -64.81 -9.65 -7.49
N ARG A 375 -64.14 -9.40 -6.36
CA ARG A 375 -64.59 -9.92 -5.06
C ARG A 375 -64.08 -9.07 -3.89
N ARG A 376 -65.03 -8.34 -3.30
CA ARG A 376 -64.98 -7.83 -1.92
C ARG A 376 -64.95 -9.00 -0.94
N ARG A 377 -64.25 -8.84 0.20
CA ARG A 377 -64.90 -8.98 1.51
C ARG A 377 -64.19 -8.15 2.58
N ARG A 378 -65.00 -7.31 3.23
CA ARG A 378 -64.75 -6.50 4.43
C ARG A 378 -64.65 -7.38 5.67
N ARG A 379 -64.04 -6.84 6.73
CA ARG A 379 -64.58 -6.66 8.11
C ARG A 379 -63.45 -6.08 9.00
N ARG A 380 -63.66 -5.36 10.11
CA ARG A 380 -64.62 -4.36 10.62
C ARG A 380 -64.12 -4.05 12.05
N CYS A 381 -64.35 -2.80 12.49
CA CYS A 381 -64.56 -2.36 13.89
C CYS A 381 -63.37 -2.22 14.87
N GLY A 382 -63.38 -1.09 15.60
CA GLY A 382 -62.77 -0.99 16.94
C GLY A 382 -62.36 0.41 17.41
N ARG A 383 -63.31 1.18 17.96
CA ARG A 383 -63.21 2.42 18.80
C ARG A 383 -62.32 2.21 20.06
N ALA A 384 -61.85 3.17 20.88
CA ALA A 384 -61.99 4.64 21.07
C ALA A 384 -60.99 5.13 22.16
N GLY A 385 -60.86 6.46 22.31
CA GLY A 385 -60.50 7.20 23.55
C GLY A 385 -59.10 7.86 23.53
N SER A 386 -58.88 9.13 23.13
CA SER A 386 -59.29 10.46 23.66
C SER A 386 -58.51 10.98 24.87
N SER A 387 -57.61 11.95 24.64
CA SER A 387 -57.51 13.21 25.40
C SER A 387 -56.67 14.25 24.65
N THR A 388 -57.37 15.18 23.96
CA THR A 388 -57.32 16.65 24.11
C THR A 388 -56.10 17.35 24.73
N TRP A 389 -55.61 18.54 24.33
CA TRP A 389 -56.20 19.69 23.61
C TRP A 389 -55.11 20.68 23.11
N ARG A 390 -55.38 21.26 21.93
CA ARG A 390 -55.25 22.69 21.49
C ARG A 390 -53.91 23.31 21.00
N CYS A 391 -53.97 23.66 19.71
CA CYS A 391 -53.17 24.66 18.99
C CYS A 391 -53.56 26.11 19.36
N ARG A 392 -52.66 27.07 19.10
CA ARG A 392 -52.97 28.38 18.49
C ARG A 392 -51.74 28.94 17.74
N ALA A 393 -52.04 29.78 16.76
CA ALA A 393 -51.21 30.11 15.60
C ALA A 393 -50.68 31.57 15.59
N ALA A 394 -49.58 31.75 14.83
CA ALA A 394 -49.19 32.92 14.00
C ALA A 394 -48.90 34.29 14.69
N PRO A 395 -48.24 35.28 14.04
CA PRO A 395 -47.83 35.38 12.63
C PRO A 395 -46.40 35.89 12.33
N ALA A 396 -46.06 35.90 11.04
CA ALA A 396 -44.89 36.55 10.44
C ALA A 396 -45.09 38.06 10.22
N ARG A 397 -44.00 38.85 10.16
CA ARG A 397 -43.82 39.99 9.22
C ARG A 397 -42.37 40.52 9.18
N TRP A 398 -41.99 40.92 7.97
CA TRP A 398 -40.77 41.61 7.52
C TRP A 398 -40.59 43.04 8.05
N ARG A 399 -39.33 43.51 8.16
CA ARG A 399 -38.78 44.66 7.40
C ARG A 399 -37.27 44.87 7.63
N SER A 400 -36.70 45.57 6.67
CA SER A 400 -35.30 45.79 6.28
C SER A 400 -34.64 47.06 6.86
N SER A 401 -33.33 47.19 6.55
CA SER A 401 -32.50 48.43 6.38
C SER A 401 -32.21 49.27 7.64
N SER A 402 -31.03 49.87 7.89
CA SER A 402 -29.84 50.21 7.09
C SER A 402 -28.80 50.96 7.97
N GLY A 403 -27.52 51.00 7.57
CA GLY A 403 -26.54 52.06 7.96
C GLY A 403 -25.20 51.53 8.50
N TRP A 404 -24.20 51.21 7.67
CA TRP A 404 -23.16 52.08 7.07
C TRP A 404 -22.25 52.85 8.05
N ARG A 405 -20.94 52.50 8.07
CA ARG A 405 -19.84 53.42 7.67
C ARG A 405 -18.51 52.70 7.43
N CYS A 406 -17.94 52.98 6.26
CA CYS A 406 -16.54 52.79 5.87
C CYS A 406 -15.69 54.00 6.30
N THR A 407 -14.36 53.81 6.33
CA THR A 407 -13.28 54.72 5.86
C THR A 407 -11.94 54.13 6.37
N THR A 408 -10.80 54.12 5.69
CA THR A 408 -10.31 54.52 4.35
C THR A 408 -8.86 53.99 4.24
N THR A 409 -8.44 53.56 3.05
CA THR A 409 -7.03 53.50 2.60
C THR A 409 -6.53 54.91 2.23
N PRO A 410 -5.21 55.08 2.02
CA PRO A 410 -4.80 55.35 0.64
C PRO A 410 -3.52 54.61 0.20
N SER A 411 -3.44 54.38 -1.12
CA SER A 411 -2.27 53.89 -1.86
C SER A 411 -1.37 55.04 -2.32
N LEU A 412 -0.11 54.75 -2.64
CA LEU A 412 0.70 55.48 -3.63
C LEU A 412 1.69 54.50 -4.30
N ALA A 413 1.78 54.58 -5.64
CA ALA A 413 2.79 54.01 -6.54
C ALA A 413 3.44 55.20 -7.31
N PRO A 414 4.28 55.08 -8.39
CA PRO A 414 5.20 54.02 -8.89
C PRO A 414 6.62 54.53 -9.36
N HIS A 415 7.54 53.59 -9.71
CA HIS A 415 8.61 53.61 -10.77
C HIS A 415 9.74 54.70 -10.81
N PRO A 416 10.97 54.42 -11.36
CA PRO A 416 11.20 54.16 -12.80
C PRO A 416 12.29 53.14 -13.22
N ARG A 417 12.25 52.83 -14.53
CA ARG A 417 13.24 52.14 -15.36
C ARG A 417 14.43 53.06 -15.69
N VAL A 418 15.59 52.46 -16.02
CA VAL A 418 16.60 53.02 -16.93
C VAL A 418 17.05 51.93 -17.91
N ASP A 419 17.08 52.30 -19.19
CA ASP A 419 17.51 51.54 -20.36
C ASP A 419 19.04 51.50 -20.53
N GLY A 420 19.53 50.51 -21.29
CA GLY A 420 20.60 50.72 -22.27
C GLY A 420 21.82 49.79 -22.18
N GLY A 421 22.04 48.98 -23.23
CA GLY A 421 23.38 48.43 -23.52
C GLY A 421 23.43 47.10 -24.26
N ARG A 422 23.24 47.12 -25.59
CA ARG A 422 23.70 46.06 -26.51
C ARG A 422 25.23 46.00 -26.53
N ALA A 423 25.82 44.80 -26.62
CA ALA A 423 27.00 44.56 -27.47
C ALA A 423 27.16 43.07 -27.80
N LEU A 424 27.30 42.82 -29.11
CA LEU A 424 27.65 41.55 -29.75
C LEU A 424 29.17 41.28 -29.68
N ARG A 425 29.50 40.01 -29.93
CA ARG A 425 30.72 39.44 -30.55
C ARG A 425 31.70 38.69 -29.64
N ALA A 426 31.80 37.39 -29.93
CA ALA A 426 32.98 36.53 -29.81
C ALA A 426 34.16 37.09 -30.67
N PRO A 427 35.41 36.57 -30.63
CA PRO A 427 35.67 35.14 -30.86
C PRO A 427 36.93 34.53 -30.20
N ASP A 428 37.01 33.21 -30.36
CA ASP A 428 38.19 32.36 -30.59
C ASP A 428 39.32 32.23 -29.57
N GLY A 429 39.85 31.00 -29.49
CA GLY A 429 41.29 30.83 -29.24
C GLY A 429 41.73 29.63 -28.42
N ALA A 430 41.39 28.42 -28.87
CA ALA A 430 42.20 27.19 -28.85
C ALA A 430 43.37 26.99 -27.84
N ARG A 431 43.33 25.79 -27.22
CA ARG A 431 44.40 24.79 -27.07
C ARG A 431 45.77 25.24 -26.52
N LEU A 432 46.25 24.54 -25.47
CA LEU A 432 47.27 23.48 -25.63
C LEU A 432 47.54 22.69 -24.35
N GLN A 433 48.09 21.50 -24.59
CA GLN A 433 48.31 20.36 -23.71
C GLN A 433 49.48 20.53 -22.73
N LEU A 434 49.39 19.82 -21.58
CA LEU A 434 50.37 18.99 -20.83
C LEU A 434 51.89 19.04 -21.21
N PRO A 435 52.89 18.67 -20.37
CA PRO A 435 52.82 17.69 -19.26
C PRO A 435 53.79 17.85 -18.03
N LEU A 436 53.67 16.89 -17.10
CA LEU A 436 54.69 16.19 -16.26
C LEU A 436 55.43 16.86 -15.05
N ALA A 437 55.25 16.18 -13.91
CA ALA A 437 56.28 15.60 -13.02
C ALA A 437 56.66 16.25 -11.67
N ALA A 438 56.87 15.32 -10.71
CA ALA A 438 57.70 15.34 -9.50
C ALA A 438 57.07 15.73 -8.13
N ARG A 439 56.95 14.70 -7.28
CA ARG A 439 57.00 14.69 -5.79
C ARG A 439 58.48 14.54 -5.34
N PRO A 440 58.82 14.49 -4.02
CA PRO A 440 58.53 15.32 -2.84
C PRO A 440 59.88 15.77 -2.18
N PRO A 441 59.98 16.22 -0.88
CA PRO A 441 60.03 15.31 0.28
C PRO A 441 59.47 15.87 1.62
N ALA A 442 59.63 15.08 2.69
CA ALA A 442 59.07 15.19 4.05
C ALA A 442 60.04 15.75 5.12
N ALA A 443 59.51 16.15 6.30
CA ALA A 443 60.16 16.14 7.64
C ALA A 443 59.10 16.53 8.72
N ALA A 444 58.75 15.68 9.71
CA ALA A 444 59.27 15.54 11.11
C ALA A 444 58.95 16.75 12.04
N GLY A 445 58.56 16.65 13.32
CA GLY A 445 58.34 15.59 14.34
C GLY A 445 57.75 16.23 15.63
N ALA A 446 57.00 15.51 16.48
CA ALA A 446 57.31 15.13 17.90
C ALA A 446 56.03 15.38 18.76
N ALA A 447 55.76 14.84 19.96
CA ALA A 447 55.94 13.59 20.72
C ALA A 447 55.69 13.92 22.20
N ALA A 448 54.87 13.13 22.93
CA ALA A 448 54.83 12.90 24.40
C ALA A 448 53.39 12.51 24.86
N LEU A 449 53.10 11.73 25.91
CA LEU A 449 53.69 10.60 26.64
C LEU A 449 52.66 10.26 27.77
N LEU A 450 52.83 9.11 28.45
CA LEU A 450 52.16 8.61 29.68
C LEU A 450 50.95 7.67 29.45
N GLN A 451 50.79 6.50 30.09
CA GLN A 451 51.61 5.56 30.87
C GLN A 451 50.70 4.32 31.12
N ARG A 452 51.26 3.10 31.09
CA ARG A 452 50.67 1.80 31.56
C ARG A 452 51.14 1.56 33.03
N PRO A 453 50.64 0.60 33.87
CA PRO A 453 50.58 -0.88 33.64
C PRO A 453 49.55 -1.66 34.57
N PRO A 454 49.66 -2.96 34.99
CA PRO A 454 50.20 -4.22 34.39
C PRO A 454 49.33 -5.54 34.53
N HIS A 455 49.76 -6.60 33.78
CA HIS A 455 49.82 -8.08 34.01
C HIS A 455 48.55 -8.94 34.37
N ALA A 456 48.35 -10.19 33.90
CA ALA A 456 49.23 -11.38 33.99
C ALA A 456 48.90 -12.57 33.01
N ARG A 457 49.88 -13.49 32.95
CA ARG A 457 50.12 -14.75 32.18
C ARG A 457 49.02 -15.85 32.28
N ALA A 458 48.65 -16.58 31.22
CA ALA A 458 49.26 -17.75 30.52
C ALA A 458 49.12 -19.12 31.23
N ALA A 459 48.49 -20.11 30.57
CA ALA A 459 48.82 -21.55 30.61
C ALA A 459 48.02 -22.37 29.57
N GLN A 460 48.71 -23.19 28.76
CA GLN A 460 48.19 -24.38 28.07
C GLN A 460 48.32 -25.60 28.99
N PRO A 461 47.63 -26.74 28.70
CA PRO A 461 48.39 -27.87 28.18
C PRO A 461 47.67 -28.72 27.10
N ALA A 462 48.36 -29.78 26.69
CA ALA A 462 48.38 -30.45 25.40
C ALA A 462 47.45 -31.69 25.23
N ALA A 463 47.60 -32.30 24.05
CA ALA A 463 46.78 -33.27 23.33
C ALA A 463 46.60 -34.69 23.90
N VAL A 464 45.50 -35.35 23.52
CA VAL A 464 45.38 -36.81 23.35
C VAL A 464 44.50 -37.14 22.12
N ARG A 465 44.95 -38.12 21.31
CA ARG A 465 44.34 -38.67 20.08
C ARG A 465 43.10 -39.53 20.36
N GLY A 466 42.16 -39.60 19.41
CA GLY A 466 41.31 -40.79 19.23
C GLY A 466 39.98 -40.57 18.50
N GLY A 467 39.81 -41.28 17.36
CA GLY A 467 38.55 -41.94 16.99
C GLY A 467 37.39 -41.09 16.44
N GLY A 468 37.03 -41.34 15.18
CA GLY A 468 35.96 -40.64 14.49
C GLY A 468 34.55 -40.84 15.06
N ARG A 469 33.71 -39.82 14.84
CA ARG A 469 32.26 -39.90 14.59
C ARG A 469 31.79 -38.51 14.12
N ARG A 470 31.06 -38.47 13.00
CA ARG A 470 30.39 -37.28 12.47
C ARG A 470 29.47 -36.67 13.55
N PRO A 471 29.43 -35.34 13.74
CA PRO A 471 28.30 -34.72 14.40
C PRO A 471 27.33 -34.18 13.35
N ALA A 472 26.10 -34.70 13.45
CA ALA A 472 24.91 -34.14 12.84
C ALA A 472 24.60 -32.74 13.39
N GLY A 473 23.98 -31.91 12.56
CA GLY A 473 23.04 -30.87 12.97
C GLY A 473 23.63 -29.70 13.77
N LEU A 474 24.17 -28.71 13.06
CA LEU A 474 24.25 -27.35 13.59
C LEU A 474 22.82 -26.80 13.72
N ARG A 475 22.24 -26.97 14.92
CA ARG A 475 21.07 -26.22 15.37
C ARG A 475 21.42 -24.74 15.33
N ALA A 476 20.68 -23.99 14.51
CA ALA A 476 20.65 -22.55 14.55
C ALA A 476 20.41 -22.09 16.00
N GLY A 477 21.27 -21.21 16.49
CA GLY A 477 21.19 -20.66 17.84
C GLY A 477 19.82 -20.03 18.09
N HIS A 478 19.00 -20.69 18.90
CA HIS A 478 17.84 -20.10 19.53
C HIS A 478 18.32 -18.96 20.43
N ARG A 479 18.19 -17.70 19.98
CA ARG A 479 18.11 -16.57 20.91
C ARG A 479 16.87 -16.79 21.78
N PRO A 480 16.94 -16.71 23.12
CA PRO A 480 15.77 -16.92 23.95
C PRO A 480 14.73 -15.84 23.63
N ALA A 481 13.51 -16.28 23.30
CA ALA A 481 12.33 -15.45 23.12
C ALA A 481 11.90 -14.88 24.49
N GLY A 482 12.70 -13.97 25.04
CA GLY A 482 12.54 -13.39 26.38
C GLY A 482 12.27 -11.89 26.37
N GLN A 483 11.75 -11.32 25.29
CA GLN A 483 11.32 -9.92 25.32
C GLN A 483 9.98 -9.83 26.06
N ARG A 484 10.04 -9.33 27.30
CA ARG A 484 8.90 -9.02 28.16
C ARG A 484 8.02 -7.97 27.46
N LEU A 485 6.77 -8.32 27.13
CA LEU A 485 5.78 -7.32 26.73
C LEU A 485 5.41 -6.47 27.96
N GLN A 486 5.85 -5.22 27.98
CA GLN A 486 5.41 -4.22 28.95
C GLN A 486 4.15 -3.53 28.43
N LEU A 487 2.99 -4.17 28.58
CA LEU A 487 1.71 -3.56 28.27
C LEU A 487 0.74 -3.74 29.45
N PRO A 488 0.25 -2.66 30.07
CA PRO A 488 -0.92 -2.75 30.91
C PRO A 488 -2.14 -3.00 30.00
N LEU A 489 -2.65 -4.23 30.00
CA LEU A 489 -3.83 -4.57 29.21
C LEU A 489 -5.10 -4.35 30.03
N ARG A 490 -6.05 -3.54 29.51
CA ARG A 490 -7.42 -3.43 30.03
C ARG A 490 -8.35 -4.28 29.15
N ALA A 491 -8.85 -5.38 29.68
CA ALA A 491 -9.94 -6.14 29.05
C ALA A 491 -11.28 -5.55 29.51
N ALA A 492 -11.95 -4.81 28.63
CA ALA A 492 -13.32 -4.32 28.87
C ALA A 492 -14.32 -5.26 28.17
N GLY A 493 -15.16 -5.95 28.94
CA GLY A 493 -16.17 -6.83 28.40
C GLY A 493 -17.49 -6.09 28.13
N ARG A 494 -17.78 -5.65 26.89
CA ARG A 494 -19.14 -5.18 26.54
C ARG A 494 -20.07 -6.34 26.19
N GLY A 495 -21.27 -6.36 26.79
CA GLY A 495 -22.42 -7.19 26.39
C GLY A 495 -22.41 -8.66 26.84
N LEU A 496 -23.59 -9.31 26.79
CA LEU A 496 -23.84 -10.73 27.12
C LEU A 496 -23.01 -11.75 26.31
N GLN A 497 -22.15 -11.30 25.39
CA GLN A 497 -21.46 -12.12 24.40
C GLN A 497 -20.17 -12.80 24.87
N ARG A 498 -19.85 -12.72 26.17
CA ARG A 498 -18.78 -13.51 26.84
C ARG A 498 -17.39 -13.49 26.15
N HIS A 499 -16.99 -12.39 25.52
CA HIS A 499 -15.69 -12.29 24.84
C HIS A 499 -14.60 -11.69 25.74
N THR A 500 -13.32 -11.86 25.37
CA THR A 500 -12.16 -11.24 26.05
C THR A 500 -11.16 -10.73 25.03
N ALA A 501 -10.87 -9.43 25.02
CA ALA A 501 -10.01 -8.80 24.00
C ALA A 501 -10.47 -9.08 22.55
N SER A 502 -11.79 -9.22 22.31
CA SER A 502 -12.38 -9.68 21.04
C SER A 502 -12.12 -11.15 20.68
N LEU A 503 -11.67 -11.98 21.62
CA LEU A 503 -11.72 -13.44 21.50
C LEU A 503 -13.14 -13.89 21.86
N PHE A 504 -13.85 -14.51 20.92
CA PHE A 504 -15.23 -14.94 21.09
C PHE A 504 -15.34 -16.42 21.45
N ARG A 505 -16.54 -16.82 21.89
CA ARG A 505 -16.88 -18.22 22.16
C ARG A 505 -16.70 -19.05 20.89
N ASP A 506 -16.18 -20.28 21.04
CA ASP A 506 -16.01 -21.25 19.96
C ASP A 506 -15.01 -20.81 18.86
N THR A 507 -14.33 -19.66 19.03
CA THR A 507 -13.17 -19.33 18.21
C THR A 507 -12.07 -20.36 18.49
N PRO A 508 -11.45 -20.99 17.47
CA PRO A 508 -10.41 -21.97 17.68
C PRO A 508 -9.14 -21.31 18.23
N LEU A 509 -9.09 -21.08 19.54
CA LEU A 509 -7.96 -20.46 20.25
C LEU A 509 -6.64 -21.22 20.03
N ALA A 510 -6.72 -22.54 19.84
CA ALA A 510 -5.58 -23.39 19.48
C ALA A 510 -5.01 -23.07 18.09
N ALA A 511 -5.82 -22.56 17.16
CA ALA A 511 -5.37 -22.20 15.81
C ALA A 511 -4.42 -20.99 15.80
N HIS A 512 -4.39 -20.22 16.89
CA HIS A 512 -3.49 -19.07 17.00
C HIS A 512 -2.09 -19.44 17.50
N GLY A 513 -1.88 -20.62 18.10
CA GLY A 513 -0.57 -21.08 18.57
C GLY A 513 0.22 -20.00 19.31
N ASP A 514 1.45 -19.73 18.85
CA ASP A 514 2.34 -18.69 19.38
C ASP A 514 2.14 -17.29 18.80
N ARG A 515 1.16 -17.09 17.93
CA ARG A 515 0.89 -15.77 17.33
C ARG A 515 0.51 -14.78 18.41
N LEU A 516 0.98 -13.54 18.32
CA LEU A 516 0.64 -12.47 19.27
C LEU A 516 -0.64 -11.72 18.90
N VAL A 517 -0.96 -11.68 17.61
CA VAL A 517 -2.09 -10.95 17.04
C VAL A 517 -2.80 -11.87 16.06
N ALA A 518 -4.11 -11.77 15.96
CA ALA A 518 -4.91 -12.48 14.97
C ALA A 518 -6.14 -11.67 14.57
N LEU A 519 -6.60 -11.89 13.33
CA LEU A 519 -7.94 -11.50 12.92
C LEU A 519 -8.94 -12.54 13.47
N THR A 520 -9.94 -12.07 14.20
CA THR A 520 -10.95 -12.89 14.87
C THR A 520 -12.32 -12.62 14.29
N GLU A 521 -13.18 -13.63 14.27
CA GLU A 521 -14.56 -13.49 13.83
C GLU A 521 -15.45 -13.02 14.96
N SER A 522 -16.33 -12.07 14.65
CA SER A 522 -17.27 -11.45 15.57
C SER A 522 -18.70 -11.68 15.08
N PRO A 523 -19.62 -12.13 15.95
CA PRO A 523 -21.03 -12.27 15.60
C PRO A 523 -21.71 -10.92 15.34
N VAL A 524 -21.08 -9.81 15.72
CA VAL A 524 -21.60 -8.44 15.54
C VAL A 524 -20.65 -7.62 14.70
N LYS A 525 -21.19 -6.81 13.79
CA LYS A 525 -20.39 -5.89 12.97
C LYS A 525 -19.46 -5.00 13.83
N PRO A 526 -18.20 -4.77 13.40
CA PRO A 526 -17.54 -5.43 12.27
C PRO A 526 -17.28 -6.92 12.57
N HIS A 527 -17.57 -7.78 11.58
CA HIS A 527 -17.50 -9.24 11.71
C HIS A 527 -16.08 -9.78 11.76
N GLN A 528 -15.09 -9.00 11.34
CA GLN A 528 -13.68 -9.32 11.55
C GLN A 528 -13.07 -8.26 12.46
N ARG A 529 -12.34 -8.70 13.49
CA ARG A 529 -11.73 -7.82 14.49
C ARG A 529 -10.30 -8.24 14.73
N MET A 530 -9.39 -7.28 14.68
CA MET A 530 -8.01 -7.49 15.11
C MET A 530 -7.98 -7.66 16.62
N SER A 531 -7.32 -8.71 17.10
CA SER A 531 -7.31 -9.08 18.52
C SER A 531 -5.92 -9.50 18.96
N LEU A 532 -5.60 -9.23 20.23
CA LEU A 532 -4.47 -9.84 20.90
C LEU A 532 -4.86 -11.26 21.32
N THR A 533 -4.04 -12.22 20.94
CA THR A 533 -4.28 -13.63 21.27
C THR A 533 -4.00 -13.88 22.76
N LEU A 534 -4.46 -15.02 23.28
CA LEU A 534 -4.09 -15.45 24.63
C LEU A 534 -2.56 -15.56 24.82
N SER A 535 -1.82 -15.93 23.76
CA SER A 535 -0.35 -15.95 23.81
C SER A 535 0.24 -14.57 24.09
N ALA A 536 -0.27 -13.51 23.44
CA ALA A 536 0.16 -12.15 23.76
C ALA A 536 -0.25 -11.71 25.17
N ILE A 537 -1.51 -11.94 25.54
CA ILE A 537 -2.06 -11.51 26.84
C ILE A 537 -1.27 -12.17 27.99
N ASN A 538 -0.99 -13.47 27.88
CA ASN A 538 -0.32 -14.24 28.94
C ASN A 538 1.19 -13.95 29.04
N ARG A 539 1.78 -13.26 28.06
CA ARG A 539 3.15 -12.73 28.10
C ARG A 539 3.24 -11.33 28.74
N ALA A 540 2.11 -10.68 29.03
CA ALA A 540 2.09 -9.36 29.64
C ALA A 540 2.49 -9.41 31.14
N GLN A 541 3.23 -8.39 31.59
CA GLN A 541 3.61 -8.28 33.02
C GLN A 541 2.43 -7.96 33.94
N ARG A 542 1.42 -7.26 33.43
CA ARG A 542 0.21 -6.91 34.19
C ARG A 542 -1.00 -6.98 33.27
N VAL A 543 -1.99 -7.75 33.69
CA VAL A 543 -3.29 -7.84 33.03
C VAL A 543 -4.36 -7.38 33.99
N GLY A 544 -5.09 -6.33 33.61
CA GLY A 544 -6.23 -5.80 34.34
C GLY A 544 -7.53 -6.21 33.65
N VAL A 545 -8.41 -6.89 34.37
CA VAL A 545 -9.76 -7.23 33.91
C VAL A 545 -10.72 -6.26 34.56
N LEU A 546 -11.47 -5.51 33.75
CA LEU A 546 -12.46 -4.55 34.24
C LEU A 546 -13.87 -5.08 33.95
N VAL A 547 -14.67 -5.24 34.99
CA VAL A 547 -16.04 -5.72 34.92
C VAL A 547 -16.95 -4.70 35.58
N THR A 548 -17.88 -4.14 34.81
CA THR A 548 -18.75 -3.06 35.27
C THR A 548 -20.21 -3.29 34.86
N GLY A 549 -21.13 -2.98 35.76
CA GLY A 549 -22.57 -2.93 35.55
C GLY A 549 -23.33 -4.23 35.85
N LYS A 550 -24.57 -4.06 36.32
CA LYS A 550 -25.49 -5.12 36.80
C LYS A 550 -25.66 -6.30 35.84
N GLY A 551 -25.71 -6.03 34.54
CA GLY A 551 -25.85 -7.06 33.51
C GLY A 551 -24.69 -8.07 33.42
N LYS A 552 -23.64 -7.91 34.23
CA LYS A 552 -22.50 -8.83 34.33
C LYS A 552 -22.52 -9.74 35.55
N HIS A 553 -23.43 -9.51 36.50
CA HIS A 553 -23.49 -10.27 37.74
C HIS A 553 -23.62 -11.79 37.51
N GLU A 554 -24.56 -12.20 36.66
CA GLU A 554 -24.76 -13.62 36.37
C GLU A 554 -23.50 -14.28 35.77
N LEU A 555 -22.77 -13.54 34.92
CA LEU A 555 -21.53 -14.02 34.31
C LEU A 555 -20.39 -14.14 35.33
N ILE A 556 -20.24 -13.18 36.25
CA ILE A 556 -19.25 -13.26 37.34
C ILE A 556 -19.54 -14.45 38.26
N THR A 557 -20.81 -14.64 38.63
CA THR A 557 -21.25 -15.78 39.47
C THR A 557 -21.04 -17.12 38.76
N GLN A 558 -21.16 -17.16 37.44
CA GLN A 558 -20.81 -18.36 36.66
C GLN A 558 -19.29 -18.58 36.58
N LEU A 559 -18.51 -17.52 36.35
CA LEU A 559 -17.04 -17.61 36.26
C LEU A 559 -16.39 -18.05 37.59
N SER A 560 -16.99 -17.74 38.74
CA SER A 560 -16.49 -18.24 40.04
C SER A 560 -16.65 -19.75 40.22
N ARG A 561 -17.52 -20.39 39.42
CA ARG A 561 -17.83 -21.83 39.47
C ARG A 561 -17.18 -22.62 38.35
N VAL A 562 -16.79 -21.97 37.25
CA VAL A 562 -16.19 -22.62 36.08
C VAL A 562 -14.66 -22.70 36.26
N LYS A 563 -14.10 -23.90 36.10
CA LYS A 563 -12.66 -24.11 35.96
C LYS A 563 -12.30 -24.25 34.47
N ASP A 564 -11.33 -23.48 34.01
CA ASP A 564 -10.51 -23.69 32.81
C ASP A 564 -11.22 -24.15 31.55
N GLU A 565 -12.13 -23.30 31.06
CA GLU A 565 -12.88 -23.56 29.85
C GLU A 565 -12.72 -22.43 28.82
N PRO A 566 -11.50 -22.16 28.31
CA PRO A 566 -11.20 -20.99 27.48
C PRO A 566 -11.98 -20.97 26.15
N ARG A 567 -12.40 -22.13 25.65
CA ARG A 567 -13.26 -22.22 24.45
C ARG A 567 -14.63 -21.59 24.67
N LYS A 568 -15.19 -21.76 25.87
CA LYS A 568 -16.52 -21.24 26.24
C LYS A 568 -16.44 -19.87 26.91
N TYR A 569 -15.37 -19.66 27.69
CA TYR A 569 -15.08 -18.46 28.45
C TYR A 569 -13.62 -18.04 28.23
N PRO A 570 -13.30 -17.30 27.15
CA PRO A 570 -11.93 -16.91 26.83
C PRO A 570 -11.16 -16.27 27.99
N ILE A 571 -11.84 -15.56 28.90
CA ILE A 571 -11.26 -14.97 30.10
C ILE A 571 -10.58 -16.00 31.02
N THR A 572 -11.06 -17.24 31.06
CA THR A 572 -10.46 -18.32 31.87
C THR A 572 -9.09 -18.76 31.33
N GLY A 573 -8.80 -18.46 30.06
CA GLY A 573 -7.49 -18.66 29.45
C GLY A 573 -6.49 -17.56 29.73
N VAL A 574 -6.91 -16.46 30.37
CA VAL A 574 -6.03 -15.34 30.76
C VAL A 574 -5.28 -15.72 32.03
N ARG A 575 -4.05 -16.17 31.84
CA ARG A 575 -3.14 -16.69 32.86
C ARG A 575 -1.73 -16.17 32.58
N PRO A 576 -1.43 -14.93 33.00
CA PRO A 576 -0.09 -14.37 32.82
C PRO A 576 0.96 -15.28 33.47
N VAL A 577 1.90 -15.79 32.67
CA VAL A 577 2.87 -16.82 33.13
C VAL A 577 3.86 -16.24 34.16
N THR A 578 4.28 -14.99 33.94
CA THR A 578 5.22 -14.27 34.82
C THR A 578 4.66 -12.92 35.30
N GLY A 579 3.40 -12.64 34.94
CA GLY A 579 2.72 -11.38 35.20
C GLY A 579 1.70 -11.45 36.34
N LYS A 580 1.13 -10.30 36.70
CA LYS A 580 0.03 -10.20 37.66
C LYS A 580 -1.30 -10.04 36.94
N LEU A 581 -2.29 -10.85 37.31
CA LEU A 581 -3.69 -10.68 36.92
C LEU A 581 -4.44 -9.96 38.04
N VAL A 582 -5.10 -8.85 37.72
CA VAL A 582 -5.90 -8.07 38.67
C VAL A 582 -7.31 -7.89 38.13
N TRP A 583 -8.30 -8.16 38.97
CA TRP A 583 -9.72 -7.96 38.65
C TRP A 583 -10.23 -6.69 39.32
N TYR A 584 -10.83 -5.82 38.54
CA TYR A 584 -11.54 -4.63 38.98
C TYR A 584 -13.02 -4.87 38.69
N ILE A 585 -13.81 -5.09 39.73
CA ILE A 585 -15.24 -5.39 39.64
C ILE A 585 -15.99 -4.30 40.41
N ASP A 586 -16.94 -3.62 39.77
CA ASP A 586 -17.79 -2.66 40.48
C ASP A 586 -18.87 -3.35 41.32
N TYR A 587 -19.47 -2.60 42.25
CA TYR A 587 -20.49 -3.14 43.15
C TYR A 587 -21.70 -3.70 42.40
N ASP A 588 -22.12 -3.05 41.32
CA ASP A 588 -23.25 -3.50 40.49
C ASP A 588 -22.98 -4.85 39.83
N ALA A 589 -21.79 -5.07 39.28
CA ALA A 589 -21.42 -6.36 38.70
C ALA A 589 -21.17 -7.43 39.77
N LEU A 590 -20.74 -7.05 40.97
CA LEU A 590 -20.46 -8.01 42.05
C LEU A 590 -21.73 -8.47 42.77
N LEU A 591 -22.66 -7.55 43.07
CA LEU A 591 -23.81 -7.79 43.95
C LEU A 591 -25.14 -7.99 43.21
N GLY A 592 -25.29 -7.48 41.98
CA GLY A 592 -26.53 -7.58 41.20
C GLY A 592 -27.28 -6.27 41.04
#